data_AF-X1IEX8-F1
#
_entry.id   AF-X1IEX8-F1
#
_cell.length_a   1.000
_cell.length_b   1.000
_cell.length_c   1.000
_cell.angle_alpha   90.00
_cell.angle_beta   90.00
_cell.angle_gamma   90.00
#
_symmetry.space_group_name_H-M   'P 1'
#
loop_
_entity.id
_entity.type
_entity.pdbx_description
1 polymer ?
#
loop_
_entity_poly.entity_id
_entity_poly.type
_entity_poly.pdbx_seq_one_letter_code
_entity_poly.pdbx_strand_id
1 'polypeptide(L)'
;MSLPGQLYKLQQIDIELQKNQQIVAETIRQLNEDRALVTAESELTTQKQQLVEAKKKQKNAEWELEDLQERLNHLNNKLYNGTIKNPKELVNIEHEAESLKGRLSTKEDELLELMSQVEEMETKVKTGTKEFQQLKQ
;
A
#
# COMPACT_ATOMS: atom_id res chain seq x y z
N MET A 1 -8.70 -55.65 46.74
CA MET A 1 -7.98 -55.18 45.53
C MET A 1 -6.57 -54.84 45.94
N SER A 2 -5.54 -55.29 45.22
CA SER A 2 -4.15 -55.12 45.63
C SER A 2 -3.62 -53.72 45.25
N LEU A 3 -2.83 -53.11 46.15
CA LEU A 3 -2.16 -51.81 45.97
C LEU A 3 -1.40 -51.68 44.63
N PRO A 4 -0.71 -52.73 44.11
CA PRO A 4 -0.04 -52.68 42.82
C PRO A 4 -0.98 -52.49 41.62
N GLY A 5 -2.20 -53.05 41.67
CA GLY A 5 -3.18 -52.91 40.59
C GLY A 5 -3.78 -51.50 40.52
N GLN A 6 -3.92 -50.83 41.66
CA GLN A 6 -4.36 -49.43 41.73
C GLN A 6 -3.28 -48.48 41.24
N LEU A 7 -2.01 -48.72 41.61
CA LEU A 7 -0.86 -47.96 41.11
C LEU A 7 -0.68 -48.11 39.60
N TYR A 8 -0.85 -49.31 39.06
CA TYR A 8 -0.79 -49.54 37.62
C TYR A 8 -1.90 -48.79 36.87
N LYS A 9 -3.12 -48.80 37.41
CA LYS A 9 -4.24 -48.06 36.81
C LYS A 9 -4.02 -46.54 36.86
N LEU A 10 -3.45 -46.03 37.95
CA LEU A 10 -3.06 -44.62 38.05
C LEU A 10 -1.99 -44.27 37.01
N GLN A 11 -0.95 -45.10 36.88
CA GLN A 11 0.10 -44.92 35.87
C GLN A 11 -0.47 -44.90 34.44
N GLN A 12 -1.44 -45.76 34.12
CA GLN A 12 -2.11 -45.73 32.81
C GLN A 12 -2.85 -44.42 32.56
N ILE A 13 -3.58 -43.93 33.57
CA ILE A 13 -4.28 -42.64 33.50
C ILE A 13 -3.29 -41.49 33.32
N ASP A 14 -2.16 -41.50 34.03
CA ASP A 14 -1.13 -40.46 33.91
C ASP A 14 -0.51 -40.43 32.50
N ILE A 15 -0.26 -41.59 31.90
CA ILE A 15 0.24 -41.71 30.52
C ILE A 15 -0.79 -41.17 29.52
N GLU A 16 -2.07 -41.51 29.69
CA GLU A 16 -3.15 -40.99 28.84
C GLU A 16 -3.30 -39.47 28.99
N LEU A 17 -3.20 -38.95 30.21
CA LEU A 17 -3.27 -37.53 30.50
C LEU A 17 -2.10 -36.77 29.85
N GLN A 18 -0.87 -37.28 29.96
CA GLN A 18 0.29 -36.69 29.31
C GLN A 18 0.15 -36.68 27.78
N LYS A 19 -0.35 -37.77 27.18
CA LYS A 19 -0.61 -37.84 25.73
C LYS A 19 -1.65 -36.82 25.29
N ASN A 20 -2.75 -36.69 26.03
CA ASN A 20 -3.80 -35.74 25.71
C ASN A 20 -3.30 -34.29 25.84
N GLN A 21 -2.48 -33.99 26.85
CA GLN A 21 -1.86 -32.67 27.01
C GLN A 21 -0.95 -32.32 25.82
N GLN A 22 -0.17 -33.28 25.32
CA GLN A 22 0.66 -33.09 24.13
C GLN A 22 -0.18 -32.80 22.88
N ILE A 23 -1.27 -33.55 22.67
CA ILE A 23 -2.19 -33.33 21.54
C ILE A 23 -2.83 -31.94 21.62
N VAL A 24 -3.28 -31.52 22.80
CA VAL A 24 -3.86 -30.20 23.00
C VAL A 24 -2.84 -29.10 22.73
N ALA A 25 -1.60 -29.24 23.21
CA ALA A 25 -0.53 -28.28 22.95
C ALA A 25 -0.23 -28.13 21.45
N GLU A 26 -0.14 -29.26 20.73
CA GLU A 26 0.10 -29.26 19.28
C GLU A 26 -1.07 -28.63 18.51
N THR A 27 -2.31 -28.93 18.90
CA THR A 27 -3.52 -28.36 18.28
C THR A 27 -3.59 -26.84 18.50
N ILE A 28 -3.26 -26.36 19.71
CA ILE A 28 -3.19 -24.92 20.01
C ILE A 28 -2.12 -24.23 19.17
N ARG A 29 -0.95 -24.88 18.99
CA ARG A 29 0.14 -24.35 18.15
C ARG A 29 -0.31 -24.17 16.70
N GLN A 30 -0.90 -25.20 16.11
CA GLN A 30 -1.44 -25.17 14.74
C GLN A 30 -2.51 -24.08 14.58
N LEU A 31 -3.46 -23.99 15.53
CA LEU A 31 -4.51 -22.97 15.48
C LEU A 31 -3.97 -21.54 15.55
N ASN A 32 -2.90 -21.32 16.32
CA ASN A 32 -2.25 -20.00 16.41
C ASN A 32 -1.48 -19.65 15.14
N GLU A 33 -0.79 -20.62 14.52
CA GLU A 33 -0.12 -20.46 13.21
C GLU A 33 -1.15 -20.09 12.13
N ASP A 34 -2.30 -20.77 12.08
CA ASP A 34 -3.40 -20.45 11.16
C ASP A 34 -3.95 -19.03 11.37
N ARG A 35 -4.14 -18.60 12.62
CA ARG A 35 -4.59 -17.23 12.93
C ARG A 35 -3.59 -16.18 12.50
N ALA A 36 -2.29 -16.43 12.70
CA ALA A 36 -1.23 -15.52 12.26
C ALA A 36 -1.22 -15.41 10.73
N LEU A 37 -1.41 -16.51 10.02
CA LEU A 37 -1.49 -16.55 8.56
C LEU A 37 -2.68 -15.74 8.04
N VAL A 38 -3.88 -15.94 8.60
CA VAL A 38 -5.10 -15.21 8.20
C VAL A 38 -4.95 -13.70 8.47
N THR A 39 -4.34 -13.33 9.59
CA THR A 39 -4.10 -11.92 9.94
C THR A 39 -3.14 -11.27 8.94
N ALA A 40 -2.01 -11.93 8.67
CA ALA A 40 -1.03 -11.45 7.70
C ALA A 40 -1.61 -11.35 6.28
N GLU A 41 -2.46 -12.29 5.87
CA GLU A 41 -3.15 -12.23 4.57
C GLU A 41 -4.09 -11.03 4.46
N SER A 42 -4.87 -10.76 5.52
CA SER A 42 -5.79 -9.62 5.58
C SER A 42 -5.04 -8.28 5.53
N GLU A 43 -3.95 -8.15 6.29
CA GLU A 43 -3.10 -6.96 6.28
C GLU A 43 -2.46 -6.73 4.92
N LEU A 44 -1.90 -7.78 4.30
CA LEU A 44 -1.31 -7.71 2.98
C LEU A 44 -2.33 -7.32 1.91
N THR A 45 -3.56 -7.85 2.01
CA THR A 45 -4.66 -7.50 1.10
C THR A 45 -5.03 -6.02 1.23
N THR A 46 -5.13 -5.53 2.46
CA THR A 46 -5.41 -4.11 2.75
C THR A 46 -4.32 -3.19 2.19
N GLN A 47 -3.05 -3.52 2.43
CA GLN A 47 -1.91 -2.76 1.91
C GLN A 47 -1.88 -2.73 0.38
N LYS A 48 -2.19 -3.87 -0.28
CA LYS A 48 -2.30 -3.93 -1.74
C LYS A 48 -3.43 -3.06 -2.28
N GLN A 49 -4.59 -3.02 -1.61
CA GLN A 49 -5.69 -2.15 -2.00
C GLN A 49 -5.30 -0.67 -1.90
N GLN A 50 -4.68 -0.28 -0.79
CA GLN A 50 -4.18 1.09 -0.59
C GLN A 50 -3.16 1.49 -1.67
N LEU A 51 -2.25 0.58 -2.03
CA LEU A 51 -1.28 0.81 -3.10
C LEU A 51 -1.97 1.03 -4.46
N VAL A 52 -3.00 0.25 -4.78
CA VAL A 52 -3.76 0.42 -6.04
C VAL A 52 -4.44 1.79 -6.07
N GLU A 53 -5.04 2.22 -4.96
CA GLU A 53 -5.64 3.55 -4.86
C GLU A 53 -4.61 4.68 -4.99
N ALA A 54 -3.46 4.55 -4.33
CA ALA A 54 -2.37 5.52 -4.42
C ALA A 54 -1.84 5.64 -5.86
N LYS A 55 -1.61 4.53 -6.55
CA LYS A 55 -1.22 4.51 -7.97
C LYS A 55 -2.26 5.15 -8.87
N LYS A 56 -3.55 4.96 -8.58
CA LYS A 56 -4.62 5.62 -9.33
C LYS A 56 -4.59 7.14 -9.14
N LYS A 57 -4.34 7.61 -7.91
CA LYS A 57 -4.18 9.04 -7.62
C LYS A 57 -2.96 9.62 -8.32
N GLN A 58 -1.81 8.94 -8.27
CA GLN A 58 -0.61 9.33 -9.00
C GLN A 58 -0.89 9.49 -10.50
N LYS A 59 -1.51 8.48 -11.13
CA LYS A 59 -1.83 8.51 -12.56
C LYS A 59 -2.78 9.66 -12.93
N ASN A 60 -3.76 9.95 -12.08
CA ASN A 60 -4.65 11.09 -12.29
C ASN A 60 -3.89 12.43 -12.21
N ALA A 61 -2.96 12.56 -11.25
CA ALA A 61 -2.13 13.74 -11.11
C ALA A 61 -1.18 13.92 -12.32
N GLU A 62 -0.63 12.82 -12.86
CA GLU A 62 0.15 12.84 -14.11
C GLU A 62 -0.67 13.37 -15.29
N TRP A 63 -1.92 12.92 -15.45
CA TRP A 63 -2.81 13.42 -16.50
C TRP A 63 -3.19 14.89 -16.34
N GLU A 64 -3.45 15.34 -15.10
CA GLU A 64 -3.70 16.76 -14.82
C GLU A 64 -2.49 17.63 -15.16
N LEU A 65 -1.28 17.13 -14.85
CA LEU A 65 -0.03 17.82 -15.17
C LEU A 65 0.17 17.94 -16.69
N GLU A 66 -0.10 16.87 -17.44
CA GLU A 66 -0.01 16.85 -18.90
C GLU A 66 -0.99 17.85 -19.54
N ASP A 67 -2.26 17.90 -19.09
CA ASP A 67 -3.24 18.89 -19.57
C ASP A 67 -2.79 20.34 -19.27
N LEU A 68 -2.24 20.59 -18.08
CA LEU A 68 -1.71 21.92 -17.74
C LEU A 68 -0.50 22.30 -18.60
N GLN A 69 0.40 21.35 -18.87
CA GLN A 69 1.55 21.55 -19.75
C GLN A 69 1.10 21.84 -21.18
N GLU A 70 0.12 21.11 -21.71
CA GLU A 70 -0.41 21.33 -23.05
C GLU A 70 -1.06 22.72 -23.18
N ARG A 71 -1.88 23.12 -22.19
CA ARG A 71 -2.48 24.45 -22.13
C ARG A 71 -1.44 25.56 -22.09
N LEU A 72 -0.40 25.40 -21.27
CA LEU A 72 0.70 26.37 -21.18
C LEU A 72 1.44 26.48 -22.52
N ASN A 73 1.72 25.35 -23.19
CA ASN A 73 2.34 25.33 -24.51
C ASN A 73 1.49 26.04 -25.57
N HIS A 74 0.19 25.80 -25.57
CA HIS A 74 -0.73 26.48 -26.48
C HIS A 74 -0.78 27.99 -26.22
N LEU A 75 -0.73 28.41 -24.96
CA LEU A 75 -0.73 29.82 -24.57
C LEU A 75 0.59 30.52 -24.94
N ASN A 76 1.72 29.86 -24.69
CA ASN A 76 3.04 30.34 -25.14
C ASN A 76 3.09 30.47 -26.67
N ASN A 77 2.56 29.48 -27.41
CA ASN A 77 2.49 29.56 -28.87
C ASN A 77 1.67 30.78 -29.32
N LYS A 78 0.54 31.09 -28.66
CA LYS A 78 -0.24 32.31 -28.95
C LYS A 78 0.52 33.60 -28.64
N LEU A 79 1.31 33.61 -27.56
CA LEU A 79 2.11 34.77 -27.16
C LEU A 79 3.23 35.06 -28.19
N TYR A 80 3.90 34.01 -28.67
CA TYR A 80 5.11 34.13 -29.50
C TYR A 80 4.86 34.03 -31.01
N ASN A 81 3.70 33.56 -31.47
CA ASN A 81 3.40 33.47 -32.91
C ASN A 81 3.11 34.81 -33.59
N GLY A 82 3.11 35.93 -32.85
CA GLY A 82 2.93 37.28 -33.39
C GLY A 82 1.51 37.57 -33.92
N THR A 83 0.53 36.71 -33.64
CA THR A 83 -0.86 36.88 -34.12
C THR A 83 -1.60 37.95 -33.32
N ILE A 84 -1.16 38.23 -32.09
CA ILE A 84 -1.81 39.17 -31.16
C ILE A 84 -1.32 40.59 -31.42
N LYS A 85 -2.22 41.43 -31.94
CA LYS A 85 -1.92 42.82 -32.30
C LYS A 85 -2.29 43.81 -31.18
N ASN A 86 -3.04 43.37 -30.17
CA ASN A 86 -3.51 44.21 -29.08
C ASN A 86 -2.59 44.09 -27.85
N PRO A 87 -1.92 45.18 -27.42
CA PRO A 87 -1.02 45.15 -26.26
C PRO A 87 -1.70 44.71 -24.95
N LYS A 88 -2.98 45.05 -24.74
CA LYS A 88 -3.71 44.63 -23.53
C LYS A 88 -3.98 43.12 -23.52
N GLU A 89 -4.26 42.55 -24.68
CA GLU A 89 -4.51 41.11 -24.82
C GLU A 89 -3.22 40.31 -24.61
N LEU A 90 -2.09 40.83 -25.07
CA LEU A 90 -0.76 40.24 -24.84
C LEU A 90 -0.43 40.15 -23.34
N VAL A 91 -0.62 41.24 -22.60
CA VAL A 91 -0.36 41.29 -21.15
C VAL A 91 -1.28 40.34 -20.38
N ASN A 92 -2.54 40.22 -20.78
CA ASN A 92 -3.48 39.28 -20.16
C ASN A 92 -3.02 37.82 -20.34
N ILE A 93 -2.57 37.46 -21.55
CA ILE A 93 -2.10 36.11 -21.87
C ILE A 93 -0.77 35.80 -21.17
N GLU A 94 0.12 36.78 -21.04
CA GLU A 94 1.35 36.65 -20.27
C GLU A 94 1.05 36.37 -18.79
N HIS A 95 0.11 37.09 -18.18
CA HIS A 95 -0.32 36.86 -16.79
C HIS A 95 -0.98 35.49 -16.61
N GLU A 96 -1.81 35.06 -17.57
CA GLU A 96 -2.42 33.73 -17.55
C GLU A 96 -1.36 32.62 -17.65
N ALA A 97 -0.34 32.79 -18.50
CA ALA A 97 0.77 31.85 -18.62
C ALA A 97 1.59 31.75 -17.33
N GLU A 98 1.86 32.88 -16.68
CA GLU A 98 2.59 32.90 -15.40
C GLU A 98 1.78 32.23 -14.29
N SER A 99 0.46 32.47 -14.23
CA SER A 99 -0.42 31.80 -13.29
C SER A 99 -0.47 30.28 -13.52
N LEU A 100 -0.51 29.84 -14.79
CA LEU A 100 -0.46 28.42 -15.14
C LEU A 100 0.87 27.77 -14.76
N LYS A 101 2.01 28.45 -14.96
CA LYS A 101 3.32 27.96 -14.50
C LYS A 101 3.36 27.76 -12.99
N GLY A 102 2.81 28.71 -12.22
CA GLY A 102 2.73 28.57 -10.76
C GLY A 102 1.93 27.34 -10.33
N ARG A 103 0.76 27.12 -10.97
CA ARG A 103 -0.07 25.93 -10.72
C ARG A 103 0.62 24.64 -11.13
N LEU A 104 1.36 24.66 -12.24
CA LEU A 104 2.11 23.52 -12.76
C LEU A 104 3.21 23.12 -11.78
N SER A 105 4.01 24.07 -11.29
CA SER A 105 5.02 23.81 -10.25
C SER A 105 4.41 23.19 -8.99
N THR A 106 3.29 23.72 -8.50
CA THR A 106 2.60 23.13 -7.33
C THR A 106 2.12 21.70 -7.60
N LYS A 107 1.66 21.41 -8.82
CA LYS A 107 1.22 20.07 -9.21
C LYS A 107 2.37 19.08 -9.40
N GLU A 108 3.52 19.55 -9.88
CA GLU A 108 4.75 18.75 -9.94
C GLU A 108 5.21 18.36 -8.54
N ASP A 109 5.20 19.30 -7.58
CA ASP A 109 5.53 19.02 -6.18
C ASP A 109 4.55 17.99 -5.56
N GLU A 110 3.25 18.13 -5.82
CA GLU A 110 2.22 17.18 -5.37
C GLU A 110 2.45 15.78 -5.99
N LEU A 111 2.80 15.72 -7.27
CA LEU A 111 3.08 14.46 -7.96
C LEU A 111 4.33 13.77 -7.36
N LEU A 112 5.41 14.51 -7.10
CA LEU A 112 6.61 13.96 -6.46
C LEU A 112 6.32 13.36 -5.09
N GLU A 113 5.50 14.05 -4.28
CA GLU A 113 5.06 13.54 -2.98
C GLU A 113 4.22 12.26 -3.13
N LEU A 114 3.29 12.21 -4.09
CA LEU A 114 2.51 11.01 -4.38
C LEU A 114 3.40 9.84 -4.85
N MET A 115 4.42 10.10 -5.67
CA MET A 115 5.38 9.10 -6.10
C MET A 115 6.15 8.51 -4.92
N SER A 116 6.63 9.36 -4.00
CA SER A 116 7.29 8.94 -2.76
C SER A 116 6.38 8.04 -1.91
N GLN A 117 5.11 8.43 -1.74
CA GLN A 117 4.13 7.63 -0.99
C GLN A 117 3.86 6.27 -1.65
N VAL A 118 3.77 6.22 -2.99
CA VAL A 118 3.60 4.97 -3.74
C VAL A 118 4.81 4.06 -3.51
N GLU A 119 6.03 4.58 -3.63
CA GLU A 119 7.25 3.81 -3.38
C GLU A 119 7.29 3.24 -1.95
N GLU A 120 6.95 4.06 -0.95
CA GLU A 120 6.88 3.59 0.44
C GLU A 120 5.85 2.45 0.59
N MET A 121 4.66 2.58 0.00
CA MET A 121 3.64 1.54 0.02
C MET A 121 4.09 0.26 -0.72
N GLU A 122 4.80 0.39 -1.85
CA GLU A 122 5.36 -0.77 -2.55
C GLU A 122 6.37 -1.52 -1.71
N THR A 123 7.25 -0.81 -0.99
CA THR A 123 8.22 -1.45 -0.08
C THR A 123 7.53 -2.16 1.09
N LYS A 124 6.47 -1.58 1.64
CA LYS A 124 5.64 -2.22 2.69
C LYS A 124 4.97 -3.48 2.17
N VAL A 125 4.30 -3.42 1.01
CA VAL A 125 3.66 -4.60 0.38
C VAL A 125 4.68 -5.69 0.08
N LYS A 126 5.88 -5.33 -0.39
CA LYS A 126 6.97 -6.29 -0.67
C LYS A 126 7.44 -6.99 0.60
N THR A 127 7.63 -6.23 1.68
CA THR A 127 8.02 -6.77 3.00
C THR A 127 6.93 -7.69 3.56
N GLY A 128 5.67 -7.23 3.58
CA GLY A 128 4.53 -8.02 4.05
C GLY A 128 4.30 -9.29 3.21
N THR A 129 4.56 -9.23 1.89
CA THR A 129 4.50 -10.43 1.04
C THR A 129 5.58 -11.45 1.42
N LYS A 130 6.78 -10.98 1.75
CA LYS A 130 7.89 -11.85 2.17
C LYS A 130 7.60 -12.50 3.53
N GLU A 131 7.07 -11.74 4.48
CA GLU A 131 6.67 -12.25 5.80
C GLU A 131 5.53 -13.26 5.69
N PHE A 132 4.52 -12.99 4.87
CA PHE A 132 3.44 -13.93 4.59
C PHE A 132 3.95 -15.24 3.96
N GLN A 133 4.93 -15.17 3.05
CA GLN A 133 5.55 -16.36 2.47
C GLN A 133 6.34 -17.18 3.50
N GLN A 134 6.96 -16.54 4.48
CA GLN A 134 7.66 -17.21 5.58
C GLN A 134 6.69 -17.89 6.55
N LEU A 135 5.55 -17.27 6.84
CA LEU A 135 4.51 -17.85 7.70
C LEU A 135 3.78 -19.04 7.05
N LYS A 136 3.81 -19.13 5.71
CA LYS A 136 3.19 -20.21 4.96
C LYS A 136 4.09 -21.45 4.80
N GLN A 137 5.40 -21.31 5.00
CA GLN A 137 6.39 -22.40 4.92
C GLN A 137 6.47 -23.18 6.23
#